data_AF-A0A840AFE1-F1
#
_entry.id   AF-A0A840AFE1-F1
#
_cell.length_a   1.000
_cell.length_b   1.000
_cell.length_c   1.000
_cell.angle_alpha   90.00
_cell.angle_beta   90.00
_cell.angle_gamma   90.00
#
_symmetry.space_group_name_H-M   'P 1'
#
loop_
_entity.id
_entity.type
_entity.pdbx_description
1 polymer ?
#
loop_
_entity_poly.entity_id
_entity_poly.type
_entity_poly.pdbx_seq_one_letter_code
_entity_poly.pdbx_strand_id
1 'polypeptide(L)'
;MRHVAAIFAMSLALSWAPDAYAARGDARTETRNPTATSRPAATRPAPARTTSGQRAATSRGISCVPYARQVTGMEISGNGRDWWHNAAGRYARGQRPERGSILSFPASGGMRMGHVAVVSRVVDTRVIEIDHANWGGPGIRRGSVMRGVRVQDVSPGNDWTQVRVQVGHSAEAFGRVYPTHGFIHNRPAGSMVAQASAPAAPAQRAHAPLTAQQLADARR
;
A
#
# COMPACT_ATOMS: atom_id res chain seq x y z
N MET A 1 -19.86 70.85 -14.75
CA MET A 1 -21.14 70.92 -14.03
C MET A 1 -21.16 69.81 -12.97
N ARG A 2 -21.22 70.21 -11.68
CA ARG A 2 -21.78 69.52 -10.49
C ARG A 2 -21.31 68.07 -10.20
N HIS A 3 -20.41 67.86 -9.22
CA HIS A 3 -20.68 67.54 -7.79
C HIS A 3 -21.64 66.35 -7.61
N VAL A 4 -21.33 65.30 -6.83
CA VAL A 4 -21.40 65.27 -5.35
C VAL A 4 -20.67 64.05 -4.77
N ALA A 5 -20.04 64.26 -3.61
CA ALA A 5 -19.42 63.30 -2.70
C ALA A 5 -20.42 62.77 -1.63
N ALA A 6 -20.14 61.63 -0.98
CA ALA A 6 -20.39 61.34 0.45
C ALA A 6 -20.22 59.82 0.72
N ILE A 7 -19.26 59.35 1.54
CA ILE A 7 -19.17 59.33 3.02
C ILE A 7 -19.72 58.04 3.66
N PHE A 8 -18.79 57.34 4.33
CA PHE A 8 -18.82 56.48 5.52
C PHE A 8 -20.07 55.67 5.92
N ALA A 9 -19.83 54.39 6.22
CA ALA A 9 -20.40 53.77 7.43
C ALA A 9 -19.42 52.77 8.07
N MET A 10 -19.11 53.06 9.32
CA MET A 10 -18.32 52.34 10.32
C MET A 10 -19.27 51.50 11.18
N SER A 11 -18.89 50.27 11.56
CA SER A 11 -19.38 49.45 12.69
C SER A 11 -18.90 48.01 12.48
N LEU A 12 -18.53 47.17 13.44
CA LEU A 12 -18.42 47.22 14.90
C LEU A 12 -17.61 45.94 15.24
N ALA A 13 -16.47 46.03 15.93
CA ALA A 13 -15.73 44.85 16.37
C ALA A 13 -16.26 44.41 17.75
N LEU A 14 -16.82 43.19 17.80
CA LEU A 14 -17.39 42.61 19.01
C LEU A 14 -16.30 41.83 19.76
N SER A 15 -15.92 42.36 20.91
CA SER A 15 -15.04 41.72 21.89
C SER A 15 -15.76 40.60 22.63
N TRP A 16 -15.14 39.44 22.74
CA TRP A 16 -15.41 38.51 23.85
C TRP A 16 -14.16 37.69 24.17
N ALA A 17 -13.82 37.64 25.46
CA ALA A 17 -12.85 36.75 26.07
C ALA A 17 -13.58 35.98 27.17
N PRO A 18 -13.20 34.73 27.45
CA PRO A 18 -13.43 34.17 28.77
C PRO A 18 -12.17 33.76 29.52
N ASP A 19 -12.34 33.88 30.83
CA ASP A 19 -11.50 33.76 32.00
C ASP A 19 -10.53 32.58 32.16
N ALA A 20 -9.55 32.86 33.02
CA ALA A 20 -8.55 31.97 33.58
C ALA A 20 -9.15 30.88 34.48
N TYR A 21 -8.55 29.69 34.43
CA TYR A 21 -8.66 28.68 35.49
C TYR A 21 -7.28 28.24 35.94
N ALA A 22 -7.04 28.37 37.23
CA ALA A 22 -5.80 28.03 37.92
C ALA A 22 -5.60 26.51 38.02
N ALA A 23 -4.39 26.04 37.76
CA ALA A 23 -3.96 24.70 38.12
C ALA A 23 -2.79 24.79 39.13
N ARG A 24 -3.11 24.54 40.40
CA ARG A 24 -2.16 24.04 41.41
C ARG A 24 -2.45 22.56 41.62
N GLY A 25 -1.41 21.74 41.66
CA GLY A 25 -1.49 20.32 41.96
C GLY A 25 -0.09 19.75 42.12
N ASP A 26 0.25 19.43 43.36
CA ASP A 26 1.60 19.31 43.89
C ASP A 26 2.32 18.01 43.55
N ALA A 27 3.65 18.11 43.45
CA ALA A 27 4.57 16.99 43.50
C ALA A 27 4.82 16.58 44.97
N ARG A 28 4.74 15.27 45.27
CA ARG A 28 5.48 14.65 46.38
C ARG A 28 5.58 13.14 46.20
N THR A 29 6.74 12.73 45.74
CA THR A 29 7.41 11.46 46.06
C THR A 29 7.61 11.40 47.57
N GLU A 30 7.39 10.26 48.25
CA GLU A 30 8.31 9.67 49.25
C GLU A 30 7.71 8.41 49.98
N THR A 31 8.42 7.29 49.80
CA THR A 31 8.80 6.21 50.76
C THR A 31 7.78 5.57 51.72
N ARG A 32 7.73 4.23 51.72
CA ARG A 32 8.04 3.38 52.91
C ARG A 32 8.10 1.89 52.60
N ASN A 33 9.25 1.32 52.93
CA ASN A 33 9.53 -0.11 53.08
C ASN A 33 9.35 -0.47 54.57
N PRO A 34 8.92 -1.68 54.93
CA PRO A 34 9.36 -2.28 56.18
C PRO A 34 9.96 -3.68 56.02
N THR A 35 11.08 -3.86 56.71
CA THR A 35 11.91 -5.07 56.86
C THR A 35 11.48 -5.89 58.08
N ALA A 36 11.88 -7.17 58.07
CA ALA A 36 12.17 -8.08 59.21
C ALA A 36 11.08 -9.17 59.45
N THR A 37 11.33 -10.46 59.74
CA THR A 37 12.49 -11.19 60.29
C THR A 37 12.46 -12.67 59.86
N SER A 38 13.65 -13.27 59.79
CA SER A 38 14.02 -14.65 59.41
C SER A 38 13.79 -15.77 60.45
N ARG A 39 13.57 -17.02 59.98
CA ARG A 39 14.06 -18.28 60.60
C ARG A 39 14.17 -19.42 59.56
N PRO A 40 15.20 -20.30 59.59
CA PRO A 40 15.46 -21.29 58.53
C PRO A 40 14.97 -22.71 58.88
N ALA A 41 14.56 -23.50 57.88
CA ALA A 41 14.59 -24.98 57.94
C ALA A 41 14.39 -25.65 56.58
N ALA A 42 15.26 -26.64 56.32
CA ALA A 42 15.11 -27.82 55.47
C ALA A 42 15.12 -27.66 53.93
N THR A 43 16.33 -27.81 53.38
CA THR A 43 16.62 -28.21 52.01
C THR A 43 15.91 -29.52 51.66
N ARG A 44 15.02 -29.49 50.66
CA ARG A 44 14.58 -30.66 49.90
C ARG A 44 14.93 -30.38 48.43
N PRO A 45 15.70 -31.22 47.73
CA PRO A 45 16.00 -30.97 46.34
C PRO A 45 14.70 -31.13 45.54
N ALA A 46 14.19 -30.02 45.01
CA ALA A 46 13.16 -30.06 43.98
C ALA A 46 13.78 -30.66 42.71
N PRO A 47 13.11 -31.58 41.99
CA PRO A 47 13.61 -31.99 40.69
C PRO A 47 13.67 -30.75 39.81
N ALA A 48 14.83 -30.50 39.21
CA ALA A 48 15.01 -29.45 38.23
C ALA A 48 14.01 -29.67 37.10
N ARG A 49 12.89 -28.94 37.14
CA ARG A 49 12.02 -28.78 35.98
C ARG A 49 12.79 -27.87 35.03
N THR A 50 13.66 -28.47 34.24
CA THR A 50 14.13 -27.89 32.99
C THR A 50 12.94 -27.90 32.03
N THR A 51 11.97 -27.01 32.27
CA THR A 51 11.09 -26.59 31.19
C THR A 51 11.89 -25.63 30.32
N SER A 52 12.89 -26.16 29.62
CA SER A 52 13.28 -25.64 28.32
C SER A 52 12.12 -25.91 27.38
N GLY A 53 11.02 -25.20 27.61
CA GLY A 53 10.01 -24.99 26.60
C GLY A 53 10.69 -24.15 25.53
N GLN A 54 11.40 -24.81 24.62
CA GLN A 54 11.60 -24.30 23.28
C GLN A 54 10.18 -24.09 22.75
N ARG A 55 9.65 -22.89 22.98
CA ARG A 55 8.52 -22.39 22.21
C ARG A 55 9.04 -22.45 20.79
N ALA A 56 8.63 -23.49 20.06
CA ALA A 56 8.87 -23.57 18.64
C ALA A 56 8.51 -22.19 18.09
N ALA A 57 9.52 -21.44 17.66
CA ALA A 57 9.31 -20.17 17.03
C ALA A 57 8.57 -20.52 15.75
N THR A 58 7.23 -20.47 15.81
CA THR A 58 6.40 -20.51 14.62
C THR A 58 6.97 -19.43 13.74
N SER A 59 7.54 -19.79 12.59
CA SER A 59 8.11 -18.82 11.67
C SER A 59 6.97 -17.88 11.29
N ARG A 60 6.91 -16.72 11.94
CA ARG A 60 5.90 -15.72 11.63
C ARG A 60 6.30 -15.20 10.26
N GLY A 61 5.54 -15.63 9.26
CA GLY A 61 5.79 -15.27 7.88
C GLY A 61 5.93 -13.75 7.72
N ILE A 62 6.69 -13.31 6.71
CA ILE A 62 6.98 -11.90 6.50
C ILE A 62 5.73 -11.13 6.05
N SER A 63 5.53 -9.92 6.57
CA SER A 63 4.46 -9.01 6.15
C SER A 63 4.80 -8.29 4.83
N CYS A 64 3.79 -7.75 4.15
CA CYS A 64 3.97 -7.04 2.87
C CYS A 64 4.93 -5.85 2.94
N VAL A 65 4.81 -5.01 3.96
CA VAL A 65 5.65 -3.83 4.18
C VAL A 65 7.14 -4.18 4.34
N PRO A 66 7.57 -5.03 5.29
CA PRO A 66 8.99 -5.40 5.40
C PRO A 66 9.50 -6.13 4.16
N TYR A 67 8.67 -6.95 3.51
CA TYR A 67 9.03 -7.57 2.23
C TYR A 67 9.31 -6.52 1.14
N ALA A 68 8.40 -5.56 0.95
CA ALA A 68 8.56 -4.51 -0.05
C ALA A 68 9.83 -3.68 0.20
N ARG A 69 10.12 -3.31 1.46
CA ARG A 69 11.37 -2.61 1.81
C ARG A 69 12.59 -3.45 1.48
N GLN A 70 12.58 -4.74 1.81
CA GLN A 70 13.70 -5.63 1.51
C GLN A 70 13.99 -5.75 0.01
N VAL A 71 12.93 -5.78 -0.82
CA VAL A 71 13.06 -5.94 -2.27
C VAL A 71 13.43 -4.64 -2.99
N THR A 72 12.86 -3.50 -2.57
CA THR A 72 13.02 -2.23 -3.30
C THR A 72 14.03 -1.28 -2.67
N GLY A 73 14.37 -1.46 -1.39
CA GLY A 73 15.15 -0.48 -0.62
C GLY A 73 14.40 0.81 -0.29
N MET A 74 13.10 0.90 -0.56
CA MET A 74 12.33 2.11 -0.29
C MET A 74 12.06 2.29 1.22
N GLU A 75 12.35 3.47 1.74
CA GLU A 75 12.24 3.82 3.16
C GLU A 75 10.97 4.60 3.45
N ILE A 76 9.82 3.98 3.19
CA ILE A 76 8.50 4.55 3.51
C ILE A 76 8.02 3.94 4.83
N SER A 77 7.61 4.75 5.80
CA SER A 77 7.12 4.31 7.12
C SER A 77 5.62 3.96 7.10
N GLY A 78 5.13 3.31 8.16
CA GLY A 78 3.71 2.99 8.35
C GLY A 78 3.26 1.61 7.81
N ASN A 79 1.96 1.34 7.93
CA ASN A 79 1.29 0.16 7.40
C ASN A 79 1.03 0.31 5.90
N GLY A 80 0.57 -0.76 5.23
CA GLY A 80 0.33 -0.74 3.78
C GLY A 80 -0.58 0.39 3.31
N ARG A 81 -1.64 0.71 4.05
CA ARG A 81 -2.56 1.82 3.75
C ARG A 81 -1.91 3.21 3.85
N ASP A 82 -0.86 3.35 4.66
CA ASP A 82 -0.20 4.62 4.93
C ASP A 82 0.85 4.94 3.86
N TRP A 83 1.33 3.92 3.13
CA TRP A 83 2.45 4.05 2.18
C TRP A 83 2.20 5.07 1.07
N TRP A 84 0.99 5.12 0.51
CA TRP A 84 0.67 6.07 -0.55
C TRP A 84 0.86 7.52 -0.11
N HIS A 85 0.41 7.86 1.09
CA HIS A 85 0.52 9.21 1.65
C HIS A 85 1.94 9.50 2.12
N ASN A 86 2.58 8.54 2.80
CA ASN A 86 3.93 8.71 3.33
C ASN A 86 5.01 8.75 2.24
N ALA A 87 4.71 8.28 1.02
CA ALA A 87 5.57 8.43 -0.15
C ALA A 87 5.54 9.84 -0.76
N ALA A 88 4.51 10.65 -0.47
CA ALA A 88 4.35 11.96 -1.08
C ALA A 88 5.56 12.87 -0.79
N GLY A 89 5.99 13.64 -1.78
CA GLY A 89 7.15 14.54 -1.68
C GLY A 89 8.52 13.85 -1.67
N ARG A 90 8.59 12.53 -1.44
CA ARG A 90 9.86 11.77 -1.40
C ARG A 90 10.01 10.85 -2.61
N TYR A 91 8.95 10.15 -2.98
CA TYR A 91 8.93 9.21 -4.10
C TYR A 91 7.93 9.68 -5.16
N ALA A 92 8.27 9.46 -6.43
CA ALA A 92 7.32 9.68 -7.51
C ALA A 92 6.12 8.72 -7.36
N ARG A 93 4.92 9.22 -7.69
CA ARG A 93 3.67 8.45 -7.65
C ARG A 93 2.89 8.69 -8.95
N GLY A 94 2.11 7.71 -9.38
CA GLY A 94 1.30 7.83 -10.60
C GLY A 94 0.47 6.58 -10.87
N GLN A 95 -0.17 6.52 -12.05
CA GLN A 95 -1.00 5.38 -12.47
C GLN A 95 -0.31 4.44 -13.47
N ARG A 96 0.92 4.74 -13.89
CA ARG A 96 1.63 3.90 -14.85
C ARG A 96 2.45 2.84 -14.10
N PRO A 97 2.26 1.54 -14.36
CA PRO A 97 3.11 0.51 -13.77
C PRO A 97 4.53 0.57 -14.32
N GLU A 98 5.50 0.29 -13.46
CA GLU A 98 6.92 0.16 -13.82
C GLU A 98 7.50 -1.01 -13.04
N ARG A 99 8.43 -1.77 -13.63
CA ARG A 99 9.13 -2.82 -12.88
C ARG A 99 9.84 -2.21 -11.67
N GLY A 100 9.69 -2.82 -10.51
CA GLY A 100 10.25 -2.36 -9.24
C GLY A 100 9.43 -1.25 -8.56
N SER A 101 8.38 -0.72 -9.20
CA SER A 101 7.43 0.16 -8.50
C SER A 101 6.54 -0.66 -7.57
N ILE A 102 5.85 0.03 -6.67
CA ILE A 102 4.97 -0.57 -5.69
C ILE A 102 3.53 -0.25 -6.03
N LEU A 103 2.71 -1.28 -6.27
CA LEU A 103 1.26 -1.17 -6.31
C LEU A 103 0.74 -0.99 -4.88
N SER A 104 0.06 0.13 -4.62
CA SER A 104 -0.43 0.50 -3.29
C SER A 104 -1.93 0.31 -3.19
N PHE A 105 -2.37 -0.40 -2.14
CA PHE A 105 -3.78 -0.63 -1.87
C PHE A 105 -4.24 0.13 -0.62
N PRO A 106 -5.37 0.86 -0.67
CA PRO A 106 -5.99 1.45 0.51
C PRO A 106 -6.50 0.36 1.46
N ALA A 107 -6.89 0.76 2.66
CA ALA A 107 -7.68 -0.10 3.52
C ALA A 107 -9.04 -0.39 2.87
N SER A 108 -9.40 -1.68 2.72
CA SER A 108 -10.68 -2.07 2.10
C SER A 108 -11.14 -3.46 2.56
N GLY A 109 -12.39 -3.57 3.00
CA GLY A 109 -12.99 -4.82 3.47
C GLY A 109 -12.11 -5.55 4.50
N GLY A 110 -11.79 -6.82 4.24
CA GLY A 110 -10.91 -7.64 5.07
C GLY A 110 -9.42 -7.23 5.08
N MET A 111 -9.03 -6.18 4.36
CA MET A 111 -7.67 -5.67 4.24
C MET A 111 -7.52 -4.33 4.98
N ARG A 112 -7.80 -4.32 6.29
CA ARG A 112 -7.89 -3.11 7.13
C ARG A 112 -6.59 -2.29 7.22
N MET A 113 -5.44 -2.96 7.08
CA MET A 113 -4.12 -2.32 7.13
C MET A 113 -3.63 -1.88 5.74
N GLY A 114 -4.47 -1.99 4.70
CA GLY A 114 -4.06 -1.86 3.30
C GLY A 114 -3.07 -2.94 2.90
N HIS A 115 -2.42 -2.76 1.75
CA HIS A 115 -1.41 -3.68 1.25
C HIS A 115 -0.48 -3.00 0.26
N VAL A 116 0.72 -3.55 0.11
CA VAL A 116 1.69 -3.13 -0.89
C VAL A 116 2.27 -4.34 -1.59
N ALA A 117 2.51 -4.23 -2.89
CA ALA A 117 3.08 -5.28 -3.70
C ALA A 117 4.08 -4.70 -4.70
N VAL A 118 5.20 -5.40 -4.91
CA VAL A 118 6.26 -4.95 -5.84
C VAL A 118 5.93 -5.46 -7.23
N VAL A 119 5.95 -4.59 -8.24
CA VAL A 119 5.77 -4.99 -9.63
C VAL A 119 7.02 -5.71 -10.11
N SER A 120 6.94 -7.02 -10.39
CA SER A 120 8.06 -7.80 -10.90
C SER A 120 8.15 -7.75 -12.43
N ARG A 121 7.01 -7.60 -13.11
CA ARG A 121 6.93 -7.47 -14.58
C ARG A 121 5.69 -6.70 -15.02
N VAL A 122 5.83 -5.88 -16.08
CA VAL A 122 4.70 -5.32 -16.82
C VAL A 122 4.48 -6.20 -18.05
N VAL A 123 3.34 -6.87 -18.11
CA VAL A 123 3.04 -7.85 -19.17
C VAL A 123 2.44 -7.14 -20.38
N ASP A 124 1.44 -6.29 -20.14
CA ASP A 124 0.81 -5.46 -21.16
C ASP A 124 0.19 -4.20 -20.51
N THR A 125 -0.70 -3.52 -21.23
CA THR A 125 -1.33 -2.26 -20.78
C THR A 125 -2.25 -2.44 -19.58
N ARG A 126 -2.74 -3.65 -19.32
CA ARG A 126 -3.69 -3.97 -18.24
C ARG A 126 -3.26 -5.14 -17.37
N VAL A 127 -2.17 -5.83 -17.68
CA VAL A 127 -1.67 -6.96 -16.89
C VAL A 127 -0.25 -6.67 -16.40
N ILE A 128 -0.07 -6.87 -15.10
CA ILE A 128 1.25 -6.92 -14.45
C ILE A 128 1.40 -8.21 -13.66
N GLU A 129 2.63 -8.52 -13.31
CA GLU A 129 2.95 -9.50 -12.28
C GLU A 129 3.56 -8.78 -11.07
N ILE A 130 3.17 -9.25 -9.89
CA ILE A 130 3.62 -8.72 -8.62
C ILE A 130 4.26 -9.78 -7.75
N ASP A 131 5.17 -9.33 -6.89
CA ASP A 131 5.71 -10.08 -5.78
C ASP A 131 5.25 -9.42 -4.46
N HIS A 132 4.72 -10.21 -3.54
CA HIS A 132 4.21 -9.71 -2.27
C HIS A 132 4.22 -10.78 -1.18
N ALA A 133 3.95 -10.37 0.06
CA ALA A 133 3.90 -11.28 1.20
C ALA A 133 2.65 -11.05 2.04
N ASN A 134 2.19 -12.10 2.73
CA ASN A 134 1.06 -12.05 3.67
C ASN A 134 -0.28 -11.56 3.08
N TRP A 135 -0.49 -11.78 1.78
CA TRP A 135 -1.81 -11.63 1.18
C TRP A 135 -2.74 -12.74 1.68
N GLY A 136 -3.98 -12.41 1.99
CA GLY A 136 -5.01 -13.38 2.38
C GLY A 136 -6.08 -13.46 1.30
N GLY A 137 -6.26 -14.65 0.73
CA GLY A 137 -7.29 -14.92 -0.28
C GLY A 137 -7.61 -16.41 -0.36
N PRO A 138 -8.66 -16.80 -1.11
CA PRO A 138 -8.98 -18.21 -1.34
C PRO A 138 -7.77 -18.99 -1.84
N GLY A 139 -7.43 -20.10 -1.18
CA GLY A 139 -6.29 -20.95 -1.54
C GLY A 139 -4.90 -20.35 -1.22
N ILE A 140 -4.81 -19.19 -0.57
CA ILE A 140 -3.55 -18.51 -0.27
C ILE A 140 -3.35 -18.41 1.24
N ARG A 141 -2.25 -19.00 1.73
CA ARG A 141 -1.91 -18.97 3.15
C ARG A 141 -1.22 -17.65 3.53
N ARG A 142 -1.79 -16.93 4.49
CA ARG A 142 -1.19 -15.73 5.10
C ARG A 142 0.22 -16.02 5.62
N GLY A 143 1.07 -14.99 5.62
CA GLY A 143 2.50 -15.07 5.95
C GLY A 143 3.40 -15.64 4.84
N SER A 144 2.85 -16.15 3.74
CA SER A 144 3.66 -16.66 2.62
C SER A 144 4.12 -15.52 1.71
N VAL A 145 5.28 -15.69 1.08
CA VAL A 145 5.73 -14.87 -0.05
C VAL A 145 5.20 -15.50 -1.33
N MET A 146 4.56 -14.71 -2.19
CA MET A 146 4.13 -15.12 -3.52
C MET A 146 4.81 -14.23 -4.56
N ARG A 147 5.27 -14.85 -5.65
CA ARG A 147 6.02 -14.20 -6.73
C ARG A 147 5.34 -14.46 -8.06
N GLY A 148 5.44 -13.52 -8.99
CA GLY A 148 4.83 -13.65 -10.32
C GLY A 148 3.30 -13.72 -10.29
N VAL A 149 2.67 -13.13 -9.27
CA VAL A 149 1.21 -13.16 -9.09
C VAL A 149 0.59 -12.21 -10.10
N ARG A 150 -0.34 -12.68 -10.93
CA ARG A 150 -0.98 -11.81 -11.93
C ARG A 150 -1.94 -10.81 -11.28
N VAL A 151 -1.90 -9.59 -11.79
CA VAL A 151 -2.85 -8.52 -11.48
C VAL A 151 -3.38 -7.96 -12.79
N GLN A 152 -4.70 -7.93 -12.89
CA GLN A 152 -5.44 -7.42 -14.04
C GLN A 152 -6.07 -6.09 -13.63
N ASP A 153 -5.76 -5.02 -14.35
CA ASP A 153 -6.54 -3.80 -14.32
C ASP A 153 -7.93 -4.05 -14.91
N VAL A 154 -8.94 -3.71 -14.13
CA VAL A 154 -10.37 -3.79 -14.50
C VAL A 154 -11.05 -2.42 -14.37
N SER A 155 -10.26 -1.35 -14.21
CA SER A 155 -10.78 0.01 -14.22
C SER A 155 -11.39 0.35 -15.58
N PRO A 156 -12.54 1.05 -15.61
CA PRO A 156 -13.13 1.53 -16.86
C PRO A 156 -12.17 2.42 -17.66
N GLY A 157 -11.36 3.23 -16.96
CA GLY A 157 -10.45 4.21 -17.55
C GLY A 157 -9.08 3.70 -17.98
N ASN A 158 -8.75 2.42 -17.76
CA ASN A 158 -7.38 1.91 -17.91
C ASN A 158 -6.35 2.67 -17.06
N ASP A 159 -6.77 3.06 -15.87
CA ASP A 159 -6.04 3.95 -14.97
C ASP A 159 -5.60 3.25 -13.67
N TRP A 160 -5.72 1.92 -13.63
CA TRP A 160 -5.30 1.07 -12.52
C TRP A 160 -6.03 1.34 -11.19
N THR A 161 -7.08 2.16 -11.19
CA THR A 161 -7.86 2.49 -9.98
C THR A 161 -8.58 1.27 -9.38
N GLN A 162 -8.81 0.23 -10.19
CA GLN A 162 -9.49 -1.00 -9.81
C GLN A 162 -8.79 -2.20 -10.43
N VAL A 163 -8.39 -3.17 -9.60
CA VAL A 163 -7.68 -4.37 -10.07
C VAL A 163 -8.30 -5.65 -9.53
N ARG A 164 -8.10 -6.76 -10.24
CA ARG A 164 -8.24 -8.10 -9.67
C ARG A 164 -6.87 -8.74 -9.51
N VAL A 165 -6.69 -9.41 -8.39
CA VAL A 165 -5.46 -10.14 -8.05
C VAL A 165 -5.71 -11.63 -8.18
N GLN A 166 -4.78 -12.36 -8.77
CA GLN A 166 -4.82 -13.81 -8.88
C GLN A 166 -5.03 -14.46 -7.50
N VAL A 167 -5.82 -15.53 -7.48
CA VAL A 167 -6.08 -16.38 -6.30
C VAL A 167 -5.70 -17.82 -6.59
N GLY A 168 -5.27 -18.56 -5.56
CA GLY A 168 -4.79 -19.93 -5.73
C GLY A 168 -3.59 -20.02 -6.70
N HIS A 169 -3.51 -21.14 -7.43
CA HIS A 169 -2.35 -21.46 -8.28
C HIS A 169 -2.59 -21.25 -9.78
N SER A 170 -3.83 -21.00 -10.21
CA SER A 170 -4.14 -20.74 -11.63
C SER A 170 -3.95 -19.27 -11.95
N ALA A 171 -3.26 -18.99 -13.06
CA ALA A 171 -3.04 -17.64 -13.57
C ALA A 171 -4.32 -16.94 -14.06
N GLU A 172 -5.38 -17.71 -14.32
CA GLU A 172 -6.68 -17.22 -14.81
C GLU A 172 -7.70 -17.03 -13.69
N ALA A 173 -7.42 -17.55 -12.50
CA ALA A 173 -8.30 -17.43 -11.36
C ALA A 173 -8.07 -16.09 -10.64
N PHE A 174 -9.05 -15.19 -10.74
CA PHE A 174 -9.00 -13.86 -10.13
C PHE A 174 -9.98 -13.72 -8.97
N GLY A 175 -9.55 -13.01 -7.92
CA GLY A 175 -10.42 -12.67 -6.79
C GLY A 175 -11.39 -11.52 -7.10
N ARG A 176 -11.94 -10.94 -6.03
CA ARG A 176 -12.78 -9.73 -6.12
C ARG A 176 -12.00 -8.53 -6.66
N VAL A 177 -12.73 -7.47 -6.99
CA VAL A 177 -12.14 -6.16 -7.35
C VAL A 177 -11.59 -5.48 -6.10
N TYR A 178 -10.38 -4.95 -6.19
CA TYR A 178 -9.73 -4.16 -5.18
C TYR A 178 -9.49 -2.74 -5.72
N PRO A 179 -9.85 -1.70 -4.95
CA PRO A 179 -9.38 -0.35 -5.27
C PRO A 179 -7.86 -0.29 -5.09
N THR A 180 -7.19 0.56 -5.86
CA THR A 180 -5.78 0.89 -5.67
C THR A 180 -5.60 2.40 -5.66
N HIS A 181 -4.50 2.86 -5.07
CA HIS A 181 -4.10 4.25 -5.23
C HIS A 181 -3.32 4.49 -6.53
N GLY A 182 -2.69 3.44 -7.07
CA GLY A 182 -1.71 3.51 -8.15
C GLY A 182 -0.34 2.99 -7.71
N PHE A 183 0.70 3.53 -8.33
CA PHE A 183 2.09 3.08 -8.20
C PHE A 183 2.97 4.11 -7.51
N ILE A 184 3.82 3.62 -6.60
CA ILE A 184 4.91 4.38 -5.99
C ILE A 184 6.21 3.93 -6.64
N HIS A 185 6.90 4.86 -7.29
CA HIS A 185 8.12 4.57 -8.04
C HIS A 185 9.35 4.76 -7.15
N ASN A 186 10.34 3.89 -7.32
CA ASN A 186 11.62 3.98 -6.60
C ASN A 186 12.54 5.04 -7.23
N ARG A 187 12.07 6.28 -7.27
CA ARG A 187 12.80 7.46 -7.75
C ARG A 187 12.23 8.72 -7.10
N PRO A 188 13.02 9.80 -6.96
CA PRO A 188 12.58 11.01 -6.27
C PRO A 188 11.28 11.60 -6.83
N ALA A 189 10.47 12.21 -5.98
CA ALA A 189 9.30 12.96 -6.41
C ALA A 189 9.70 14.06 -7.43
N GLY A 190 8.83 14.35 -8.40
CA GLY A 190 9.10 15.32 -9.46
C GLY A 190 10.01 14.81 -10.59
N SER A 191 10.64 13.65 -10.44
CA SER A 191 11.31 12.99 -11.55
C SER A 191 10.29 12.69 -12.66
N MET A 192 10.49 13.19 -13.87
CA MET A 192 9.66 12.80 -15.00
C MET A 192 10.00 11.37 -15.44
N VAL A 193 8.99 10.59 -15.82
CA VAL A 193 9.23 9.40 -16.65
C VAL A 193 9.59 9.96 -18.01
N ALA A 194 10.81 9.70 -18.51
CA ALA A 194 11.05 9.86 -19.94
C ALA A 194 9.99 9.00 -20.61
N GLN A 195 9.02 9.61 -21.29
CA GLN A 195 7.93 8.89 -21.91
C GLN A 195 8.55 7.87 -22.87
N ALA A 196 8.68 6.62 -22.43
CA ALA A 196 8.82 5.51 -23.35
C ALA A 196 7.50 5.54 -24.12
N SER A 197 7.55 6.15 -25.30
CA SER A 197 6.52 6.06 -26.31
C SER A 197 6.03 4.61 -26.28
N ALA A 198 4.74 4.43 -26.04
CA ALA A 198 4.14 3.13 -26.29
C ALA A 198 4.60 2.71 -27.69
N PRO A 199 5.03 1.45 -27.92
CA PRO A 199 5.17 1.00 -29.30
C PRO A 199 3.82 1.31 -29.95
N ALA A 200 3.85 2.13 -31.00
CA ALA A 200 2.69 2.38 -31.82
C ALA A 200 2.07 1.01 -32.10
N ALA A 201 0.80 0.84 -31.74
CA ALA A 201 0.05 -0.34 -32.12
C ALA A 201 0.35 -0.57 -33.60
N PRO A 202 0.75 -1.79 -34.03
CA PRO A 202 0.92 -2.03 -35.45
C PRO A 202 -0.41 -1.66 -36.09
N ALA A 203 -0.39 -0.65 -36.96
CA ALA A 203 -1.53 -0.30 -37.77
C ALA A 203 -2.04 -1.61 -38.36
N GLN A 204 -3.27 -2.01 -38.00
CA GLN A 204 -3.93 -3.12 -38.65
C GLN A 204 -3.81 -2.83 -40.14
N ARG A 205 -2.98 -3.61 -40.84
CA ARG A 205 -3.00 -3.62 -42.30
C ARG A 205 -4.43 -4.00 -42.63
N ALA A 206 -5.21 -3.01 -43.04
CA ALA A 206 -6.50 -3.27 -43.64
C ALA A 206 -6.25 -4.33 -44.71
N HIS A 207 -6.88 -5.49 -44.55
CA HIS A 207 -6.92 -6.48 -45.61
C HIS A 207 -7.57 -5.77 -46.79
N ALA A 208 -6.77 -5.47 -47.83
CA ALA A 208 -7.32 -4.96 -49.07
C ALA A 208 -8.37 -5.98 -49.56
N PRO A 209 -9.54 -5.54 -50.02
CA PRO A 209 -10.53 -6.46 -50.56
C PRO A 209 -9.88 -7.27 -51.68
N LEU A 210 -10.06 -8.59 -51.65
CA LEU A 210 -9.59 -9.48 -52.70
C LEU A 210 -10.11 -8.97 -54.04
N THR A 211 -9.20 -8.80 -55.00
CA THR A 211 -9.57 -8.37 -56.35
C THR A 211 -10.46 -9.42 -57.00
N ALA A 212 -11.31 -9.00 -57.96
CA ALA A 212 -12.20 -9.91 -58.69
C ALA A 212 -11.45 -11.10 -59.33
N GLN A 213 -10.15 -10.94 -59.61
CA GLN A 213 -9.28 -11.96 -60.16
C GLN A 213 -8.96 -13.07 -59.13
N GLN A 214 -8.72 -12.69 -57.86
CA GLN A 214 -8.43 -13.65 -56.79
C GLN A 214 -9.66 -14.46 -56.36
N LEU A 215 -10.87 -13.93 -56.57
CA LEU A 215 -12.12 -14.66 -56.36
C LEU A 215 -12.43 -15.66 -57.50
N ALA A 216 -11.92 -15.42 -58.70
CA ALA A 216 -12.11 -16.31 -59.85
C ALA A 216 -11.20 -17.55 -59.76
N ASP A 217 -9.97 -17.40 -59.26
CA ASP A 217 -9.01 -18.50 -59.13
C ASP A 217 -9.35 -19.45 -57.96
N ALA A 218 -10.03 -18.96 -56.92
CA ALA A 218 -10.46 -19.79 -55.78
C ALA A 218 -11.69 -20.69 -56.08
N ARG A 219 -12.25 -20.61 -57.30
CA ARG A 219 -13.43 -21.39 -57.74
C ARG A 219 -13.12 -22.47 -58.78
N ARG A 220 -11.83 -22.77 -59.02
CA ARG A 220 -11.39 -23.97 -59.75
C ARG A 220 -10.88 -25.00 -58.77
#